data_AF-A0A4Q3VSD9-F1
#
_entry.id   AF-A0A4Q3VSD9-F1
#
_cell.length_a   1.000
_cell.length_b   1.000
_cell.length_c   1.000
_cell.angle_alpha   90.00
_cell.angle_beta   90.00
_cell.angle_gamma   90.00
#
_symmetry.space_group_name_H-M   'P 1'
#
loop_
_entity.id
_entity.type
_entity.pdbx_description
1 polymer ?
#
loop_
_entity_poly.entity_id
_entity_poly.type
_entity_poly.pdbx_seq_one_letter_code
_entity_poly.pdbx_strand_id
1 'polypeptide(L)'
;MEQRRKLERWLDAGMGECHLRRPDIARIVETRLLISDGEECLLFAWTIMPNHVHVLCEISDDLPMDKLLQAWKGPTSRAVNERLGRHGTLWAREYHVPSAISTRIR
;
A
#
# COMPACT_ATOMS: atom_id res chain seq x y z
N MET A 1 13.33 10.90 13.34
CA MET A 1 12.50 11.78 12.48
C MET A 1 13.17 12.10 11.14
N GLU A 2 14.46 12.44 11.10
CA GLU A 2 15.13 12.89 9.87
C GLU A 2 15.38 11.79 8.81
N GLN A 3 15.71 10.57 9.25
CA GLN A 3 15.88 9.40 8.37
C GLN A 3 14.58 9.02 7.65
N ARG A 4 13.42 9.11 8.33
CA ARG A 4 12.08 8.78 7.79
C ARG A 4 11.66 9.75 6.68
N ARG A 5 11.83 11.05 6.93
CA ARG A 5 11.60 12.10 5.91
C ARG A 5 12.56 12.01 4.73
N LYS A 6 13.74 11.39 4.89
CA LYS A 6 14.62 11.11 3.75
C LYS A 6 14.06 9.96 2.93
N LEU A 7 13.65 8.85 3.55
CA LEU A 7 13.04 7.72 2.83
C LEU A 7 11.80 8.12 2.03
N GLU A 8 10.85 8.83 2.66
CA GLU A 8 9.65 9.37 1.99
C GLU A 8 10.03 10.26 0.80
N ARG A 9 10.97 11.20 0.99
CA ARG A 9 11.46 12.07 -0.09
C ARG A 9 12.13 11.30 -1.23
N TRP A 10 12.82 10.20 -0.95
CA TRP A 10 13.46 9.37 -1.97
C TRP A 10 12.42 8.57 -2.75
N LEU A 11 11.39 8.08 -2.07
CA LEU A 11 10.26 7.42 -2.70
C LEU A 11 9.44 8.41 -3.56
N ASP A 12 9.17 9.61 -3.07
CA ASP A 12 8.50 10.68 -3.82
C ASP A 12 9.31 11.12 -5.05
N ALA A 13 10.65 11.08 -4.96
CA ALA A 13 11.53 11.33 -6.10
C ALA A 13 11.52 10.20 -7.16
N GLY A 14 10.78 9.11 -6.92
CA GLY A 14 10.69 7.98 -7.83
C GLY A 14 11.93 7.09 -7.85
N MET A 15 12.77 7.14 -6.81
CA MET A 15 13.93 6.24 -6.71
C MET A 15 13.45 4.81 -6.44
N GLY A 16 14.02 3.84 -7.16
CA GLY A 16 13.61 2.43 -7.12
C GLY A 16 12.75 2.00 -8.32
N GLU A 17 12.20 0.79 -8.27
CA GLU A 17 11.38 0.26 -9.36
C GLU A 17 10.01 0.95 -9.41
N CYS A 18 9.76 1.74 -10.47
CA CYS A 18 8.53 2.52 -10.65
C CYS A 18 7.41 1.75 -11.37
N HIS A 19 7.16 0.49 -11.01
CA HIS A 19 6.15 -0.34 -11.71
C HIS A 19 4.75 0.25 -11.66
N LEU A 20 4.40 0.91 -10.56
CA LEU A 20 3.08 1.52 -10.37
C LEU A 20 2.89 2.79 -11.23
N ARG A 21 3.94 3.29 -11.89
CA ARG A 21 3.80 4.35 -12.90
C ARG A 21 2.96 3.89 -14.09
N ARG A 22 2.93 2.58 -14.36
CA ARG A 22 2.10 1.99 -15.41
C ARG A 22 0.65 1.91 -14.93
N PRO A 23 -0.32 2.55 -15.61
CA PRO A 23 -1.71 2.57 -15.16
C PRO A 23 -2.35 1.17 -15.06
N ASP A 24 -1.93 0.23 -15.92
CA ASP A 24 -2.43 -1.15 -15.87
C ASP A 24 -1.95 -1.90 -14.62
N ILE A 25 -0.77 -1.56 -14.10
CA ILE A 25 -0.23 -2.12 -12.86
C ILE A 25 -0.83 -1.42 -11.64
N ALA A 26 -0.92 -0.09 -11.66
CA ALA A 26 -1.58 0.68 -10.60
C ALA A 26 -3.00 0.17 -10.34
N ARG A 27 -3.75 -0.14 -11.40
CA ARG A 27 -5.12 -0.66 -11.30
C ARG A 27 -5.23 -2.00 -10.58
N ILE A 28 -4.19 -2.85 -10.63
CA ILE A 28 -4.16 -4.11 -9.87
C ILE A 28 -4.19 -3.81 -8.38
N VAL A 29 -3.41 -2.83 -7.94
CA VAL A 29 -3.33 -2.44 -6.53
C VAL A 29 -4.60 -1.71 -6.10
N GLU A 30 -5.08 -0.77 -6.90
CA GLU A 30 -6.33 -0.05 -6.65
C GLU A 30 -7.53 -1.00 -6.51
N THR A 31 -7.69 -1.93 -7.46
CA THR A 31 -8.75 -2.95 -7.40
C THR A 31 -8.68 -3.75 -6.11
N ARG A 32 -7.47 -4.10 -5.64
CA ARG A 32 -7.34 -4.83 -4.37
C ARG A 32 -7.77 -3.99 -3.17
N LEU A 33 -7.40 -2.70 -3.13
CA LEU A 33 -7.84 -1.81 -2.05
C LEU A 33 -9.36 -1.67 -2.02
N LEU A 34 -9.98 -1.49 -3.19
CA LEU A 34 -11.43 -1.37 -3.33
C LEU A 34 -12.18 -2.65 -2.92
N ILE A 35 -11.65 -3.84 -3.25
CA ILE A 35 -12.24 -5.12 -2.81
C ILE A 35 -12.14 -5.29 -1.29
N SER A 36 -11.09 -4.74 -0.67
CA SER A 36 -10.89 -4.81 0.77
C SER A 36 -11.74 -3.81 1.55
N ASP A 37 -12.31 -2.79 0.89
CA ASP A 37 -13.19 -1.80 1.51
C ASP A 37 -14.52 -2.45 1.93
N GLY A 38 -14.88 -2.31 3.20
CA GLY A 38 -16.07 -2.91 3.81
C GLY A 38 -15.91 -4.38 4.23
N GLU A 39 -14.89 -5.09 3.73
CA GLU A 39 -14.63 -6.50 4.07
C GLU A 39 -13.51 -6.66 5.11
N GLU A 40 -12.36 -6.02 4.88
CA GLU A 40 -11.15 -6.16 5.71
C GLU A 40 -10.80 -4.85 6.43
N CYS A 41 -11.22 -3.71 5.87
CA CYS A 41 -11.02 -2.37 6.43
C CYS A 41 -12.09 -1.41 5.90
N LEU A 42 -12.27 -0.27 6.56
CA LEU A 42 -12.99 0.87 5.97
C LEU A 42 -11.98 1.80 5.31
N LEU A 43 -12.03 1.93 3.99
CA LEU A 43 -11.07 2.68 3.21
C LEU A 43 -11.50 4.15 3.10
N PHE A 44 -10.72 5.07 3.69
CA PHE A 44 -11.02 6.50 3.64
C PHE A 44 -10.38 7.21 2.46
N ALA A 45 -9.12 6.89 2.16
CA ALA A 45 -8.37 7.48 1.06
C ALA A 45 -7.18 6.61 0.68
N TRP A 46 -6.74 6.71 -0.57
CA TRP A 46 -5.47 6.15 -1.02
C TRP A 46 -4.85 7.01 -2.11
N THR A 47 -3.54 6.90 -2.27
CA THR A 47 -2.83 7.41 -3.46
C THR A 47 -1.80 6.40 -3.90
N ILE A 48 -1.76 6.14 -5.21
CA ILE A 48 -0.78 5.26 -5.83
C ILE A 48 0.30 6.13 -6.44
N MET A 49 1.47 6.11 -5.82
CA MET A 49 2.68 6.75 -6.31
C MET A 49 3.43 5.79 -7.23
N PRO A 50 4.34 6.26 -8.11
CA PRO A 50 5.05 5.40 -9.06
C PRO A 50 5.75 4.16 -8.48
N ASN A 51 6.19 4.21 -7.23
CA ASN A 51 6.95 3.16 -6.55
C ASN A 51 6.37 2.73 -5.18
N HIS A 52 5.30 3.37 -4.68
CA HIS A 52 4.69 3.04 -3.38
C HIS A 52 3.22 3.47 -3.33
N VAL A 53 2.52 3.13 -2.24
CA VAL A 53 1.12 3.47 -2.04
C VAL A 53 0.93 4.01 -0.63
N HIS A 54 0.17 5.10 -0.50
CA HIS A 54 -0.34 5.56 0.77
C HIS A 54 -1.80 5.15 0.90
N VAL A 55 -2.18 4.65 2.07
CA VAL A 55 -3.54 4.24 2.38
C VAL A 55 -3.92 4.78 3.75
N LEU A 56 -5.11 5.36 3.83
CA LEU A 56 -5.77 5.74 5.08
C LEU A 56 -7.04 4.88 5.19
N CYS A 57 -7.08 4.04 6.22
CA CYS A 57 -8.20 3.15 6.49
C CYS A 57 -8.39 2.95 7.99
N GLU A 58 -9.60 2.57 8.39
CA GLU A 58 -9.89 2.00 9.69
C GLU A 58 -9.83 0.48 9.58
N ILE A 59 -9.15 -0.16 10.52
CA ILE A 59 -9.03 -1.61 10.55
C ILE A 59 -9.94 -2.11 11.66
N SER A 60 -10.70 -3.17 11.39
CA SER A 60 -11.49 -3.83 12.43
C SER A 60 -10.58 -4.30 13.56
N ASP A 61 -11.05 -4.16 14.81
CA ASP A 61 -10.34 -4.65 15.99
C ASP A 61 -10.04 -6.16 15.93
N ASP A 62 -10.83 -6.92 15.16
CA ASP A 62 -10.69 -8.36 14.98
C ASP A 62 -9.63 -8.76 13.92
N LEU A 63 -9.14 -7.80 13.12
CA LEU A 63 -8.17 -8.05 12.06
C LEU A 63 -6.83 -7.36 12.36
N PRO A 64 -5.78 -8.12 12.72
CA PRO A 64 -4.45 -7.55 12.87
C PRO A 64 -3.94 -6.89 11.58
N MET A 65 -3.29 -5.73 11.72
CA MET A 65 -2.71 -4.97 10.60
C MET A 65 -1.78 -5.82 9.70
N ASP A 66 -1.00 -6.73 10.28
CA ASP A 66 -0.12 -7.61 9.51
C ASP A 66 -0.89 -8.57 8.60
N LYS A 67 -2.10 -8.99 9.01
CA LYS A 67 -3.00 -9.82 8.20
C LYS A 67 -3.61 -9.02 7.06
N LEU A 68 -4.06 -7.80 7.31
CA LEU A 68 -4.53 -6.89 6.26
C LEU A 68 -3.44 -6.67 5.20
N LEU A 69 -2.22 -6.34 5.65
CA LEU A 69 -1.10 -6.12 4.74
C LEU A 69 -0.68 -7.38 3.99
N GLN A 70 -0.77 -8.56 4.60
CA GLN A 70 -0.54 -9.83 3.90
C GLN A 70 -1.59 -10.05 2.80
N ALA A 71 -2.86 -9.78 3.11
CA ALA A 71 -3.98 -9.90 2.17
C ALA A 71 -3.84 -8.95 0.97
N TRP A 72 -3.19 -7.79 1.16
CA TRP A 72 -2.90 -6.87 0.07
C TRP A 72 -1.62 -7.24 -0.69
N LYS A 73 -0.49 -7.38 0.02
CA LYS A 73 0.84 -7.50 -0.57
C LYS A 73 1.02 -8.78 -1.39
N GLY A 74 0.46 -9.90 -0.92
CA GLY A 74 0.62 -11.21 -1.57
C GLY A 74 -0.05 -11.27 -2.96
N PRO A 75 -1.38 -11.12 -3.03
CA PRO A 75 -2.12 -11.16 -4.29
C PRO A 75 -1.65 -10.11 -5.29
N THR A 76 -1.41 -8.87 -4.84
CA THR A 76 -0.92 -7.80 -5.74
C THR A 76 0.48 -8.10 -6.26
N SER A 77 1.42 -8.59 -5.44
CA SER A 77 2.74 -9.00 -5.94
C SER A 77 2.62 -10.06 -7.03
N ARG A 78 1.77 -11.06 -6.83
CA ARG A 78 1.57 -12.14 -7.80
C ARG A 78 1.03 -11.61 -9.12
N ALA A 79 -0.06 -10.85 -9.08
CA ALA A 79 -0.72 -10.33 -10.27
C ALA A 79 0.17 -9.34 -11.05
N VAL A 80 0.90 -8.47 -10.34
CA VAL A 80 1.84 -7.53 -10.97
C VAL A 80 3.01 -8.27 -11.62
N ASN A 81 3.58 -9.26 -10.94
CA ASN A 81 4.67 -10.09 -11.49
C ASN A 81 4.24 -10.83 -12.76
N GLU A 82 3.06 -11.45 -12.74
CA GLU A 82 2.47 -12.09 -13.91
C GLU A 82 2.30 -11.10 -15.07
N ARG A 83 1.74 -9.92 -14.78
CA ARG A 83 1.54 -8.86 -15.78
C ARG A 83 2.84 -8.33 -16.38
N LEU A 84 3.92 -8.37 -15.62
CA LEU A 84 5.26 -7.94 -16.03
C LEU A 84 6.11 -9.07 -16.63
N GLY A 85 5.65 -10.32 -16.60
CA GLY A 85 6.44 -11.48 -17.02
C GLY A 85 7.68 -11.70 -16.15
N ARG A 86 7.63 -11.32 -14.87
CA ARG A 86 8.74 -11.44 -13.91
C ARG A 86 8.35 -12.28 -12.70
N HIS A 87 9.33 -12.54 -11.84
CA HIS A 87 9.14 -13.15 -10.53
C HIS A 87 9.87 -12.34 -9.44
N GLY A 88 9.61 -12.66 -8.18
CA GLY A 88 10.29 -12.06 -7.02
C GLY A 88 9.44 -11.08 -6.22
N THR A 89 10.10 -10.33 -5.33
CA THR A 89 9.43 -9.42 -4.39
C THR A 89 9.03 -8.11 -5.06
N LEU A 90 7.77 -7.70 -4.92
CA LEU A 90 7.29 -6.38 -5.33
C LEU A 90 7.35 -5.36 -4.18
N TRP A 91 6.80 -5.73 -3.01
CA TRP A 91 6.70 -4.84 -1.87
C TRP A 91 7.86 -5.01 -0.89
N ALA A 92 8.32 -3.91 -0.31
CA ALA A 92 9.18 -3.98 0.86
C ALA A 92 8.50 -4.76 1.99
N ARG A 93 9.30 -5.48 2.81
CA ARG A 93 8.80 -6.19 3.99
C ARG A 93 8.16 -5.21 4.99
N GLU A 94 8.80 -4.06 5.14
CA GLU A 94 8.39 -2.99 6.03
C GLU A 94 7.17 -2.23 5.48
N TYR A 95 6.48 -1.55 6.38
CA TYR A 95 5.41 -0.61 6.09
C TYR A 95 5.47 0.52 7.12
N HIS A 96 4.92 1.66 6.77
CA HIS A 96 4.94 2.82 7.66
C HIS A 96 3.52 3.16 8.09
N VAL A 97 3.30 3.15 9.40
CA VAL A 97 2.10 3.69 10.02
C VAL A 97 2.46 5.04 10.62
N PRO A 98 2.05 6.17 10.02
CA PRO A 98 2.07 7.41 10.76
C PRO A 98 1.06 7.29 11.90
N SER A 99 1.52 7.45 13.13
CA SER A 99 0.67 7.59 14.31
C SER A 99 -0.11 8.90 14.20
N ALA A 100 -1.25 8.89 13.51
CA ALA A 100 -2.21 9.98 13.53
C ALA A 100 -3.15 9.74 14.70
N ILE A 101 -3.20 10.74 15.58
CA ILE A 101 -3.96 10.79 16.82
C ILE A 101 -5.43 10.47 16.53
N SER A 102 -5.94 9.39 17.12
CA SER A 102 -7.37 9.16 17.27
C SER A 102 -7.91 10.20 18.25
N THR A 103 -8.19 11.40 17.73
CA THR A 103 -9.12 12.33 18.39
C THR A 103 -10.48 12.05 17.79
N ARG A 104 -11.22 11.19 18.49
CA ARG A 104 -12.67 11.01 18.36
C ARG A 104 -13.34 12.38 18.24
N ILE A 105 -13.79 12.77 17.05
CA ILE A 105 -14.71 13.89 16.89
C ILE A 105 -16.09 13.34 17.29
N ARG A 106 -16.70 13.97 18.29
CA ARG A 106 -18.05 13.67 18.76
C ARG A 106 -19.09 13.99 17.70
#